data_AF-T2GFF3-F1
#
_entry.id   AF-T2GFF3-F1
#
_cell.length_a   1.000
_cell.length_b   1.000
_cell.length_c   1.000
_cell.angle_alpha   90.00
_cell.angle_beta   90.00
_cell.angle_gamma   90.00
#
_symmetry.space_group_name_H-M   'P 1'
#
loop_
_entity.id
_entity.type
_entity.pdbx_description
1 polymer ?
#
loop_
_entity_poly.entity_id
_entity_poly.type
_entity_poly.pdbx_seq_one_letter_code
_entity_poly.pdbx_strand_id
1 'polypeptide(L)'
;MKFPRVPPAQGIILLFLAGLLAAAWMLDMDILQLLGDALTRLGMNGVLVLSLLPMFNAGLGLNFGLPVAVTAGLLGMCLAVNFRLSGLPGLFGALAFAVPAAVLLGYGYALLLRRVRGREEIAGTFLGFSFVAGMNLFWATAPFTNPAMLWPIGGAGMRPTIGLGPYFGKALNNALPLSLPLGFGSLTIPAGMLAFYGAVCLLLWLYYRTRLGKAALAVGENELFAAIHGVDVHRTRLAAVIVSTILGAFGMIVYAQSYGFVELYDAPLMMAFPAASAMLIGGVSGGRGTIPQAVLGALLFQSLYVLSAPIANEVFIPESAEILRMLITNAVILYAFMHRGNPKGT
;
A
#
# COMPACT_ATOMS: atom_id res chain seq x y z
N MET A 1 -13.28 -33.90 -1.14
CA MET A 1 -12.94 -32.45 -1.15
C MET A 1 -11.85 -32.21 -0.12
N LYS A 2 -10.60 -31.95 -0.53
CA LYS A 2 -9.54 -31.56 0.39
C LYS A 2 -9.71 -30.06 0.66
N PHE A 3 -10.11 -29.70 1.89
CA PHE A 3 -10.05 -28.30 2.33
C PHE A 3 -8.62 -27.78 2.11
N PRO A 4 -8.44 -26.61 1.48
CA PRO A 4 -7.11 -26.03 1.34
C PRO A 4 -6.56 -25.84 2.76
N ARG A 5 -5.41 -26.46 3.05
CA ARG A 5 -4.71 -26.28 4.32
C ARG A 5 -4.36 -24.80 4.44
N VAL A 6 -5.09 -24.08 5.27
CA VAL A 6 -4.75 -22.70 5.65
C VAL A 6 -3.31 -22.72 6.17
N PRO A 7 -2.37 -21.97 5.58
CA PRO A 7 -1.02 -21.89 6.10
C PRO A 7 -1.08 -21.44 7.58
N PRO A 8 -0.18 -21.94 8.44
CA PRO A 8 -0.28 -21.75 9.90
C PRO A 8 -0.42 -20.26 10.30
N ALA A 9 0.20 -19.36 9.52
CA ALA A 9 0.10 -17.93 9.70
C ALA A 9 -1.32 -17.35 9.55
N GLN A 10 -2.04 -17.78 8.52
CA GLN A 10 -3.41 -17.31 8.28
C GLN A 10 -4.37 -17.86 9.34
N GLY A 11 -4.15 -19.09 9.81
CA GLY A 11 -4.96 -19.70 10.87
C GLY A 11 -4.89 -18.92 12.18
N ILE A 12 -3.70 -18.50 12.59
CA ILE A 12 -3.51 -17.71 13.82
C ILE A 12 -4.18 -16.33 13.69
N ILE A 13 -4.01 -15.66 12.54
CA ILE A 13 -4.61 -14.35 12.32
C ILE A 13 -6.13 -14.44 12.25
N LEU A 14 -6.68 -15.46 11.61
CA LEU A 14 -8.12 -15.71 11.57
C LEU A 14 -8.69 -16.00 12.96
N LEU A 15 -7.99 -16.79 13.78
CA LEU A 15 -8.39 -17.07 15.15
C LEU A 15 -8.35 -15.81 16.02
N PHE A 16 -7.31 -15.00 15.88
CA PHE A 16 -7.21 -13.75 16.61
C PHE A 16 -8.28 -12.74 16.17
N LEU A 17 -8.55 -12.64 14.87
CA LEU A 17 -9.61 -11.80 14.32
C LEU A 17 -11.00 -12.28 14.76
N ALA A 18 -11.23 -13.59 14.82
CA ALA A 18 -12.45 -14.15 15.40
C ALA A 18 -12.60 -13.80 16.89
N GLY A 19 -11.50 -13.83 17.65
CA GLY A 19 -11.47 -13.36 19.04
C GLY A 19 -11.82 -11.88 19.18
N LEU A 20 -11.29 -11.02 18.29
CA LEU A 20 -11.63 -9.60 18.26
C LEU A 20 -13.12 -9.38 17.94
N LEU A 21 -13.68 -10.12 16.97
CA LEU A 21 -15.10 -10.02 16.66
C LEU A 21 -15.99 -10.49 17.82
N ALA A 22 -15.59 -11.56 18.53
CA ALA A 22 -16.29 -12.00 19.73
C ALA A 22 -16.22 -10.94 20.84
N ALA A 23 -15.06 -10.31 21.05
CA ALA A 23 -14.91 -9.21 22.00
C ALA A 23 -15.77 -7.99 21.62
N ALA A 24 -15.78 -7.60 20.34
CA ALA A 24 -16.64 -6.52 19.86
C ALA A 24 -18.14 -6.81 20.09
N TRP A 25 -18.56 -8.06 19.91
CA TRP A 25 -19.93 -8.48 20.22
C TRP A 25 -20.23 -8.42 21.72
N MET A 26 -19.30 -8.83 22.59
CA MET A 26 -19.45 -8.74 24.05
C MET A 26 -19.46 -7.31 24.58
N LEU A 27 -18.90 -6.36 23.81
CA LEU A 27 -18.83 -4.93 24.13
C LEU A 27 -19.97 -4.13 23.48
N ASP A 28 -20.98 -4.79 22.92
CA ASP A 28 -22.13 -4.16 22.22
C ASP A 28 -21.72 -3.14 21.13
N MET A 29 -20.58 -3.37 20.47
CA MET A 29 -20.07 -2.50 19.42
C MET A 29 -20.83 -2.71 18.10
N ASP A 30 -20.92 -1.66 17.27
CA ASP A 30 -21.49 -1.77 15.93
C ASP A 30 -20.55 -2.55 14.98
N ILE A 31 -20.78 -3.86 14.90
CA ILE A 31 -20.03 -4.79 14.03
C ILE A 31 -20.17 -4.37 12.55
N LEU A 32 -21.31 -3.83 12.13
CA LEU A 32 -21.53 -3.42 10.75
C LEU A 32 -20.66 -2.20 10.41
N GLN A 33 -20.53 -1.25 11.33
CA GLN A 33 -19.63 -0.12 11.17
C GLN A 33 -18.16 -0.57 11.11
N LEU A 34 -17.74 -1.48 12.02
CA LEU A 34 -16.38 -2.03 12.04
C LEU A 34 -16.02 -2.75 10.72
N LEU A 35 -16.98 -3.49 10.14
CA LEU A 35 -16.80 -4.12 8.84
C LEU A 35 -16.71 -3.09 7.70
N GLY A 36 -17.51 -2.02 7.73
CA GLY A 36 -17.42 -0.92 6.78
C GLY A 36 -16.06 -0.21 6.82
N ASP A 37 -15.52 0.03 8.02
CA ASP A 37 -14.21 0.62 8.22
C ASP A 37 -13.08 -0.30 7.74
N ALA A 38 -13.20 -1.62 7.98
CA ALA A 38 -12.27 -2.62 7.47
C ALA A 38 -12.24 -2.63 5.92
N LEU A 39 -13.40 -2.55 5.26
CA LEU A 39 -13.50 -2.46 3.80
C LEU A 39 -12.90 -1.16 3.25
N THR A 40 -13.13 -0.04 3.95
CA THR A 40 -12.49 1.24 3.60
C THR A 40 -10.97 1.12 3.68
N ARG A 41 -10.44 0.52 4.75
CA ARG A 41 -8.99 0.36 4.92
C ARG A 41 -8.37 -0.65 3.98
N LEU A 42 -9.13 -1.66 3.54
CA LEU A 42 -8.73 -2.56 2.45
C LEU A 42 -8.47 -1.77 1.18
N GLY A 43 -9.42 -0.94 0.72
CA GLY A 43 -9.21 -0.13 -0.49
C GLY A 43 -8.04 0.86 -0.31
N MET A 44 -7.86 1.38 0.91
CA MET A 44 -6.96 2.49 1.21
C MET A 44 -5.51 2.04 1.12
N ASN A 45 -5.21 0.89 1.71
CA ASN A 45 -3.87 0.33 1.78
C ASN A 45 -3.65 -0.77 0.74
N GLY A 46 -4.70 -1.35 0.19
CA GLY A 46 -4.60 -2.49 -0.72
C GLY A 46 -3.80 -2.18 -1.98
N VAL A 47 -3.94 -0.97 -2.54
CA VAL A 47 -3.15 -0.56 -3.72
C VAL A 47 -1.65 -0.53 -3.41
N LEU A 48 -1.26 -0.08 -2.20
CA LEU A 48 0.14 -0.13 -1.75
C LEU A 48 0.63 -1.57 -1.62
N VAL A 49 -0.19 -2.49 -1.12
CA VAL A 49 0.15 -3.93 -1.07
C VAL A 49 0.34 -4.49 -2.48
N LEU A 50 -0.59 -4.22 -3.40
CA LEU A 50 -0.50 -4.68 -4.80
C LEU A 50 0.71 -4.12 -5.53
N SER A 51 1.16 -2.91 -5.17
CA SER A 51 2.33 -2.29 -5.79
C SER A 51 3.61 -3.11 -5.60
N LEU A 52 3.69 -3.97 -4.58
CA LEU A 52 4.87 -4.80 -4.32
C LEU A 52 4.96 -6.01 -5.26
N LEU A 53 3.83 -6.45 -5.84
CA LEU A 53 3.76 -7.68 -6.65
C LEU A 53 4.66 -7.66 -7.90
N PRO A 54 4.69 -6.61 -8.75
CA PRO A 54 5.50 -6.62 -9.97
C PRO A 54 6.99 -6.86 -9.70
N MET A 55 7.56 -6.19 -8.69
CA MET A 55 8.98 -6.36 -8.33
C MET A 55 9.24 -7.72 -7.67
N PHE A 56 8.35 -8.16 -6.79
CA PHE A 56 8.46 -9.48 -6.17
C PHE A 56 8.48 -10.59 -7.22
N ASN A 57 7.53 -10.55 -8.16
CA ASN A 57 7.40 -11.52 -9.23
C ASN A 57 8.52 -11.46 -10.28
N ALA A 58 9.27 -10.36 -10.35
CA ALA A 58 10.45 -10.22 -11.19
C ALA A 58 11.76 -10.61 -10.47
N GLY A 59 11.67 -11.17 -9.26
CA GLY A 59 12.83 -11.67 -8.51
C GLY A 59 13.66 -10.59 -7.82
N LEU A 60 13.14 -9.36 -7.67
CA LEU A 60 13.83 -8.27 -6.95
C LEU A 60 13.57 -8.28 -5.42
N GLY A 61 12.76 -9.23 -4.95
CA GLY A 61 12.35 -9.31 -3.55
C GLY A 61 11.16 -8.40 -3.21
N LEU A 62 10.89 -8.25 -1.91
CA LEU A 62 9.89 -7.31 -1.40
C LEU A 62 10.35 -5.88 -1.68
N ASN A 63 9.53 -5.08 -2.36
CA ASN A 63 9.89 -3.70 -2.72
C ASN A 63 9.91 -2.76 -1.49
N PHE A 64 11.00 -2.78 -0.73
CA PHE A 64 11.23 -1.83 0.36
C PHE A 64 11.60 -0.41 -0.12
N GLY A 65 11.81 -0.23 -1.43
CA GLY A 65 11.90 1.07 -2.07
C GLY A 65 10.54 1.74 -2.33
N LEU A 66 9.43 1.18 -1.80
CA LEU A 66 8.10 1.81 -1.82
C LEU A 66 8.10 3.31 -1.41
N PRO A 67 8.93 3.80 -0.47
CA PRO A 67 8.97 5.23 -0.15
C PRO A 67 9.31 6.13 -1.35
N VAL A 68 10.11 5.65 -2.31
CA VAL A 68 10.40 6.34 -3.58
C VAL A 68 9.15 6.45 -4.46
N ALA A 69 8.30 5.43 -4.45
CA ALA A 69 7.03 5.44 -5.17
C ALA A 69 6.00 6.36 -4.50
N VAL A 70 5.92 6.29 -3.16
CA VAL A 70 5.00 7.10 -2.34
C VAL A 70 5.30 8.59 -2.52
N THR A 71 6.57 8.98 -2.50
CA THR A 71 7.00 10.37 -2.75
C THR A 71 6.63 10.86 -4.16
N ALA A 72 6.67 10.01 -5.18
CA ALA A 72 6.14 10.36 -6.50
C ALA A 72 4.62 10.64 -6.47
N GLY A 73 3.87 9.85 -5.70
CA GLY A 73 2.44 10.09 -5.46
C GLY A 73 2.18 11.39 -4.70
N LEU A 74 2.98 11.69 -3.67
CA LEU A 74 2.95 12.96 -2.95
C LEU A 74 3.17 14.15 -3.88
N LEU A 75 4.20 14.09 -4.75
CA LEU A 75 4.46 15.13 -5.75
C LEU A 75 3.26 15.33 -6.70
N GLY A 76 2.65 14.25 -7.18
CA GLY A 76 1.46 14.32 -8.03
C GLY A 76 0.27 14.99 -7.33
N MET A 77 0.04 14.70 -6.04
CA MET A 77 -0.99 15.37 -5.24
C MET A 77 -0.67 16.84 -5.02
N CYS A 78 0.57 17.18 -4.68
CA CYS A 78 1.00 18.56 -4.50
C CYS A 78 0.74 19.40 -5.75
N LEU A 79 1.05 18.85 -6.94
CA LEU A 79 0.77 19.52 -8.21
C LEU A 79 -0.75 19.69 -8.43
N ALA A 80 -1.55 18.65 -8.21
CA ALA A 80 -3.01 18.74 -8.36
C ALA A 80 -3.64 19.78 -7.41
N VAL A 81 -3.17 19.83 -6.16
CA VAL A 81 -3.58 20.84 -5.17
C VAL A 81 -3.10 22.23 -5.58
N ASN A 82 -1.88 22.36 -6.11
CA ASN A 82 -1.37 23.66 -6.58
C ASN A 82 -2.20 24.23 -7.74
N PHE A 83 -2.67 23.37 -8.65
CA PHE A 83 -3.61 23.73 -9.71
C PHE A 83 -5.07 23.87 -9.26
N ARG A 84 -5.35 23.72 -7.96
CA ARG A 84 -6.68 23.82 -7.34
C ARG A 84 -7.72 22.88 -7.95
N LEU A 85 -7.30 21.70 -8.39
CA LEU A 85 -8.22 20.71 -8.93
C LEU A 85 -9.03 20.08 -7.79
N SER A 86 -10.35 19.94 -7.99
CA SER A 86 -11.29 19.42 -6.99
C SER A 86 -12.08 18.22 -7.50
N GLY A 87 -12.65 17.46 -6.56
CA GLY A 87 -13.48 16.29 -6.81
C GLY A 87 -12.74 15.14 -7.51
N LEU A 88 -13.50 14.31 -8.23
CA LEU A 88 -12.96 13.20 -9.02
C LEU A 88 -11.96 13.65 -10.11
N PRO A 89 -12.19 14.76 -10.85
CA PRO A 89 -11.19 15.28 -11.79
C PRO A 89 -9.86 15.63 -11.11
N GLY A 90 -9.88 16.17 -9.89
CA GLY A 90 -8.67 16.43 -9.12
C GLY A 90 -7.91 15.16 -8.73
N LEU A 91 -8.63 14.09 -8.37
CA LEU A 91 -8.01 12.79 -8.10
C LEU A 91 -7.32 12.21 -9.35
N PHE A 92 -8.01 12.18 -10.50
CA PHE A 92 -7.41 11.67 -11.74
C PHE A 92 -6.30 12.58 -12.26
N GLY A 93 -6.39 13.89 -12.02
CA GLY A 93 -5.30 14.83 -12.24
C GLY A 93 -4.07 14.49 -11.41
N ALA A 94 -4.23 14.20 -10.12
CA ALA A 94 -3.13 13.77 -9.25
C ALA A 94 -2.49 12.47 -9.73
N LEU A 95 -3.29 11.48 -10.15
CA LEU A 95 -2.79 10.23 -10.74
C LEU A 95 -1.98 10.52 -12.02
N ALA A 96 -2.49 11.37 -12.91
CA ALA A 96 -1.80 11.74 -14.15
C ALA A 96 -0.47 12.45 -13.88
N PHE A 97 -0.43 13.41 -12.95
CA PHE A 97 0.81 14.10 -12.56
C PHE A 97 1.82 13.18 -11.85
N ALA A 98 1.34 12.16 -11.14
CA ALA A 98 2.22 11.19 -10.48
C ALA A 98 2.92 10.25 -11.47
N VAL A 99 2.34 9.94 -12.63
CA VAL A 99 2.92 8.98 -13.60
C VAL A 99 4.32 9.41 -14.10
N PRO A 100 4.53 10.64 -14.61
CA PRO A 100 5.86 11.06 -15.06
C PRO A 100 6.91 11.01 -13.94
N ALA A 101 6.55 11.47 -12.74
CA ALA A 101 7.43 11.43 -11.58
C ALA A 101 7.77 9.98 -11.20
N ALA A 102 6.77 9.09 -11.16
CA ALA A 102 6.95 7.68 -10.84
C ALA A 102 7.78 6.94 -11.88
N VAL A 103 7.64 7.26 -13.17
CA VAL A 103 8.47 6.68 -14.23
C VAL A 103 9.93 7.12 -14.10
N LEU A 104 10.17 8.42 -13.86
CA LEU A 104 11.53 8.96 -13.70
C LEU A 104 12.22 8.38 -12.46
N LEU A 105 11.56 8.42 -11.31
CA LEU A 105 12.09 7.89 -10.06
C LEU A 105 12.23 6.36 -10.10
N GLY A 106 11.25 5.67 -10.68
CA GLY A 106 11.30 4.22 -10.88
C GLY A 106 12.43 3.77 -11.80
N TYR A 107 12.71 4.53 -12.86
CA TYR A 107 13.85 4.28 -13.73
C TYR A 107 15.18 4.45 -12.98
N GLY A 108 15.36 5.55 -12.24
CA GLY A 108 16.54 5.77 -11.40
C GLY A 108 16.72 4.68 -10.35
N TYR A 109 15.62 4.26 -9.72
CA TYR A 109 15.62 3.15 -8.76
C TYR A 109 16.03 1.83 -9.41
N ALA A 110 15.49 1.50 -10.58
CA ALA A 110 15.86 0.28 -11.32
C ALA A 110 17.35 0.24 -11.69
N LEU A 111 17.92 1.38 -12.09
CA LEU A 111 19.35 1.49 -12.38
C LEU A 111 20.23 1.25 -11.16
N LEU A 112 19.80 1.71 -9.98
CA LEU A 112 20.50 1.43 -8.73
C LEU A 112 20.42 -0.05 -8.38
N LEU A 113 19.22 -0.65 -8.42
CA LEU A 113 19.02 -2.08 -8.13
C LEU A 113 19.88 -2.97 -9.03
N ARG A 114 20.05 -2.60 -10.31
CA ARG A 114 20.93 -3.31 -11.23
C ARG A 114 22.38 -3.43 -10.73
N ARG A 115 22.89 -2.44 -9.97
CA ARG A 115 24.27 -2.45 -9.46
C ARG A 115 24.45 -3.28 -8.19
N VAL A 116 23.37 -3.62 -7.50
CA VAL A 116 23.36 -4.29 -6.18
C VAL A 116 22.65 -5.65 -6.24
N ARG A 117 22.89 -6.38 -7.33
CA ARG A 117 22.26 -7.68 -7.60
C ARG A 117 22.47 -8.65 -6.43
N GLY A 118 21.39 -9.29 -5.99
CA GLY A 118 21.40 -10.22 -4.85
C GLY A 118 21.33 -9.57 -3.46
N ARG A 119 21.47 -8.23 -3.35
CA ARG A 119 21.25 -7.46 -2.11
C ARG A 119 20.20 -6.36 -2.30
N GLU A 120 19.31 -6.56 -3.25
CA GLU A 120 18.36 -5.57 -3.73
C GLU A 120 17.36 -5.12 -2.66
N GLU A 121 16.89 -6.04 -1.80
CA GLU A 121 15.98 -5.70 -0.70
C GLU A 121 16.64 -4.72 0.29
N ILE A 122 17.87 -5.01 0.71
CA ILE A 122 18.63 -4.17 1.66
C ILE A 122 18.89 -2.79 1.04
N ALA A 123 19.37 -2.78 -0.21
CA ALA A 123 19.64 -1.54 -0.92
C ALA A 123 18.37 -0.72 -1.16
N GLY A 124 17.23 -1.37 -1.42
CA GLY A 124 15.93 -0.73 -1.55
C GLY A 124 15.49 -0.03 -0.27
N THR A 125 15.69 -0.65 0.90
CA THR A 125 15.38 -0.05 2.20
C THR A 125 16.24 1.20 2.47
N PHE A 126 17.56 1.10 2.28
CA PHE A 126 18.45 2.24 2.45
C PHE A 126 18.11 3.38 1.48
N LEU A 127 17.87 3.04 0.21
CA LEU A 127 17.48 4.04 -0.77
C LEU A 127 16.15 4.70 -0.39
N GLY A 128 15.16 3.93 0.03
CA GLY A 128 13.87 4.46 0.49
C GLY A 128 14.04 5.48 1.60
N PHE A 129 14.76 5.15 2.67
CA PHE A 129 15.00 6.07 3.79
C PHE A 129 15.81 7.30 3.39
N SER A 130 16.90 7.12 2.64
CA SER A 130 17.72 8.24 2.17
C SER A 130 16.96 9.15 1.21
N PHE A 131 16.09 8.58 0.36
CA PHE A 131 15.28 9.36 -0.56
C PHE A 131 14.25 10.21 0.18
N VAL A 132 13.61 9.68 1.22
CA VAL A 132 12.72 10.45 2.10
C VAL A 132 13.46 11.62 2.75
N ALA A 133 14.63 11.38 3.33
CA ALA A 133 15.45 12.45 3.91
C ALA A 133 15.81 13.54 2.88
N GLY A 134 16.17 13.14 1.65
CA GLY A 134 16.41 14.08 0.55
C GLY A 134 15.14 14.86 0.16
N MET A 135 14.00 14.20 0.10
CA MET A 135 12.72 14.84 -0.20
C MET A 135 12.25 15.78 0.91
N ASN A 136 12.59 15.53 2.17
CA ASN A 136 12.31 16.47 3.28
C ASN A 136 12.99 17.83 3.06
N LEU A 137 14.23 17.84 2.53
CA LEU A 137 14.92 19.07 2.15
C LEU A 137 14.24 19.77 0.96
N PHE A 138 13.76 18.98 0.00
CA PHE A 138 12.98 19.51 -1.12
C PHE A 138 11.68 20.15 -0.64
N TRP A 139 10.90 19.50 0.23
CA TRP A 139 9.64 20.04 0.74
C TRP A 139 9.81 21.35 1.51
N ALA A 140 10.94 21.52 2.19
CA ALA A 140 11.29 22.75 2.88
C ALA A 140 11.56 23.94 1.93
N THR A 141 11.96 23.67 0.69
CA THR A 141 12.39 24.69 -0.29
C THR A 141 11.53 24.74 -1.56
N ALA A 142 10.56 23.83 -1.69
CA ALA A 142 9.78 23.67 -2.90
C ALA A 142 8.94 24.92 -3.22
N PRO A 143 8.99 25.45 -4.46
CA PRO A 143 8.33 26.70 -4.83
C PRO A 143 6.86 26.47 -5.20
N PHE A 144 6.03 26.05 -4.24
CA PHE A 144 4.59 25.94 -4.43
C PHE A 144 3.90 27.27 -4.14
N THR A 145 2.89 27.61 -4.93
CA THR A 145 2.20 28.92 -4.87
C THR A 145 0.92 28.91 -4.03
N ASN A 146 0.38 27.72 -3.74
CA ASN A 146 -0.91 27.60 -3.09
C ASN A 146 -0.81 27.88 -1.57
N PRO A 147 -1.52 28.89 -1.03
CA PRO A 147 -1.49 29.22 0.40
C PRO A 147 -1.93 28.08 1.33
N ALA A 148 -2.75 27.15 0.85
CA ALA A 148 -3.19 26.00 1.64
C ALA A 148 -2.02 25.04 1.98
N MET A 149 -0.93 25.10 1.22
CA MET A 149 0.22 24.20 1.34
C MET A 149 1.41 24.85 2.06
N LEU A 150 1.43 26.18 2.16
CA LEU A 150 2.55 26.94 2.71
C LEU A 150 2.39 27.18 4.21
N TRP A 151 3.51 27.33 4.92
CA TRP A 151 3.48 27.74 6.33
C TRP A 151 2.72 29.07 6.49
N PRO A 152 1.76 29.15 7.44
CA PRO A 152 1.01 30.39 7.69
C PRO A 152 1.91 31.57 8.08
N ILE A 153 3.06 31.28 8.68
CA ILE A 153 4.06 32.26 9.12
C ILE A 153 5.32 32.03 8.27
N GLY A 154 5.71 33.03 7.48
CA GLY A 154 6.95 33.02 6.68
C GLY A 154 6.79 32.66 5.19
N GLY A 155 5.66 32.06 4.78
CA GLY A 155 5.32 31.85 3.36
C GLY A 155 6.28 30.99 2.53
N ALA A 156 7.33 30.44 3.15
CA ALA A 156 8.34 29.61 2.53
C ALA A 156 8.31 28.20 3.15
N GLY A 157 8.38 27.18 2.30
CA GLY A 157 8.32 25.79 2.70
C GLY A 157 6.90 25.26 2.92
N MET A 158 6.76 23.96 2.68
CA MET A 158 5.49 23.25 2.74
C MET A 158 5.13 22.87 4.18
N ARG A 159 3.84 22.86 4.51
CA ARG A 159 3.34 22.34 5.79
C ARG A 159 3.47 20.81 5.81
N PRO A 160 3.71 20.19 6.98
CA PRO A 160 3.77 18.75 7.07
C PRO A 160 2.49 18.04 6.66
N THR A 161 1.35 18.67 6.95
CA THR A 161 0.03 18.13 6.65
C THR A 161 -0.78 19.15 5.84
N ILE A 162 -1.36 18.69 4.74
CA ILE A 162 -2.19 19.49 3.84
C ILE A 162 -3.57 18.83 3.78
N GLY A 163 -4.61 19.53 4.25
CA GLY A 163 -5.98 19.04 4.20
C GLY A 163 -6.50 18.93 2.76
N LEU A 164 -7.07 17.78 2.40
CA LEU A 164 -7.64 17.53 1.06
C LEU A 164 -9.14 17.83 0.99
N GLY A 165 -9.79 18.20 2.10
CA GLY A 165 -11.23 18.49 2.18
C GLY A 165 -11.78 19.35 1.03
N PRO A 166 -11.20 20.54 0.73
CA PRO A 166 -11.70 21.40 -0.36
C PRO A 166 -11.28 20.93 -1.77
N TYR A 167 -10.42 19.90 -1.87
CA TYR A 167 -9.89 19.38 -3.13
C TYR A 167 -10.57 18.06 -3.47
N PHE A 168 -9.93 16.93 -3.18
CA PHE A 168 -10.38 15.58 -3.52
C PHE A 168 -10.41 14.64 -2.30
N GLY A 169 -10.51 15.19 -1.09
CA GLY A 169 -10.68 14.41 0.13
C GLY A 169 -11.96 13.58 0.09
N LYS A 170 -11.83 12.28 0.38
CA LYS A 170 -12.89 11.26 0.32
C LYS A 170 -13.59 11.17 -1.04
N ALA A 171 -12.96 11.62 -2.13
CA ALA A 171 -13.56 11.62 -3.46
C ALA A 171 -13.99 10.22 -3.91
N LEU A 172 -13.18 9.18 -3.68
CA LEU A 172 -13.55 7.80 -4.03
C LEU A 172 -14.56 7.20 -3.04
N ASN A 173 -14.42 7.54 -1.76
CA ASN A 173 -15.27 7.02 -0.69
C ASN A 173 -16.72 7.50 -0.87
N ASN A 174 -16.90 8.74 -1.34
CA ASN A 174 -18.19 9.39 -1.53
C ASN A 174 -18.72 9.30 -2.98
N ALA A 175 -17.96 8.73 -3.93
CA ALA A 175 -18.38 8.65 -5.33
C ALA A 175 -19.58 7.70 -5.55
N LEU A 176 -19.63 6.60 -4.80
CA LEU A 176 -20.78 5.69 -4.72
C LEU A 176 -20.93 5.19 -3.28
N PRO A 177 -21.62 5.93 -2.41
CA PRO A 177 -21.99 5.43 -1.10
C PRO A 177 -23.11 4.40 -1.28
N LEU A 178 -22.78 3.11 -1.15
CA LEU A 178 -23.79 2.06 -1.06
C LEU A 178 -24.08 1.81 0.42
N SER A 179 -25.16 2.42 0.89
CA SER A 179 -25.73 2.13 2.20
C SER A 179 -26.71 0.97 2.03
N LEU A 180 -26.34 -0.23 2.48
CA LEU A 180 -27.26 -1.36 2.53
C LEU A 180 -27.94 -1.35 3.91
N PRO A 181 -29.23 -1.00 4.01
CA PRO A 181 -29.98 -1.16 5.25
C PRO A 181 -30.20 -2.66 5.47
N LEU A 182 -29.48 -3.23 6.44
CA LEU A 182 -29.76 -4.55 6.98
C LEU A 182 -30.73 -4.34 8.15
N GLY A 183 -31.63 -5.28 8.42
CA GLY A 183 -32.67 -5.15 9.45
C GLY A 183 -32.16 -4.87 10.89
N PHE A 184 -30.84 -4.85 11.11
CA PHE A 184 -30.17 -4.58 12.38
C PHE A 184 -29.16 -3.40 12.31
N GLY A 185 -29.08 -2.65 11.20
CA GLY A 185 -28.19 -1.48 11.05
C GLY A 185 -27.85 -1.11 9.59
N SER A 186 -27.13 -0.01 9.36
CA SER A 186 -26.72 0.43 8.01
C SER A 186 -25.25 0.13 7.73
N LEU A 187 -24.96 -0.79 6.81
CA LEU A 187 -23.60 -1.04 6.34
C LEU A 187 -23.24 -0.02 5.26
N THR A 188 -22.31 0.89 5.56
CA THR A 188 -21.78 1.85 4.58
C THR A 188 -20.60 1.23 3.83
N ILE A 189 -20.83 0.80 2.58
CA ILE A 189 -19.77 0.26 1.72
C ILE A 189 -19.23 1.38 0.83
N PRO A 190 -17.91 1.68 0.88
CA PRO A 190 -17.28 2.67 0.01
C PRO A 190 -17.10 2.08 -1.41
N ALA A 191 -18.21 1.93 -2.14
CA ALA A 191 -18.24 1.15 -3.37
C ALA A 191 -17.35 1.76 -4.47
N GLY A 192 -17.26 3.09 -4.55
CA GLY A 192 -16.36 3.77 -5.49
C GLY A 192 -14.88 3.45 -5.25
N MET A 193 -14.49 3.34 -3.99
CA MET A 193 -13.13 2.99 -3.59
C MET A 193 -12.80 1.52 -3.85
N LEU A 194 -13.72 0.61 -3.54
CA LEU A 194 -13.57 -0.81 -3.85
C LEU A 194 -13.58 -1.06 -5.36
N ALA A 195 -14.37 -0.31 -6.13
CA ALA A 195 -14.37 -0.37 -7.58
C ALA A 195 -13.02 0.09 -8.16
N PHE A 196 -12.45 1.20 -7.67
CA PHE A 196 -11.11 1.62 -8.05
C PHE A 196 -10.06 0.56 -7.71
N TYR A 197 -10.10 0.01 -6.50
CA TYR A 197 -9.20 -1.06 -6.09
C TYR A 197 -9.34 -2.32 -6.98
N GLY A 198 -10.57 -2.72 -7.30
CA GLY A 198 -10.87 -3.80 -8.24
C GLY A 198 -10.38 -3.52 -9.65
N ALA A 199 -10.47 -2.27 -10.12
CA ALA A 199 -9.91 -1.85 -11.40
C ALA A 199 -8.38 -1.96 -11.41
N VAL A 200 -7.69 -1.59 -10.33
CA VAL A 200 -6.24 -1.79 -10.19
C VAL A 200 -5.89 -3.28 -10.21
N CYS A 201 -6.64 -4.13 -9.50
CA CYS A 201 -6.49 -5.59 -9.57
C CYS A 201 -6.63 -6.10 -11.00
N LEU A 202 -7.64 -5.62 -11.75
CA LEU A 202 -7.88 -6.01 -13.14
C LEU A 202 -6.73 -5.55 -14.05
N LEU A 203 -6.26 -4.31 -13.92
CA LEU A 203 -5.13 -3.78 -14.69
C LEU A 203 -3.85 -4.58 -14.42
N LEU A 204 -3.59 -4.92 -13.16
CA LEU A 204 -2.44 -5.73 -12.78
C LEU A 204 -2.57 -7.17 -13.31
N TRP A 205 -3.77 -7.74 -13.32
CA TRP A 205 -4.03 -9.04 -13.93
C TRP A 205 -3.80 -9.03 -15.45
N LEU A 206 -4.26 -7.97 -16.13
CA LEU A 206 -4.00 -7.75 -17.56
C LEU A 206 -2.49 -7.60 -17.83
N TYR A 207 -1.77 -6.85 -16.99
CA TYR A 207 -0.32 -6.70 -17.06
C TYR A 207 0.38 -8.07 -17.05
N TYR A 208 0.01 -8.98 -16.14
CA TYR A 208 0.59 -10.34 -16.09
C TYR A 208 0.25 -11.21 -17.31
N ARG A 209 -0.76 -10.86 -18.11
CA ARG A 209 -1.05 -11.53 -19.39
C ARG A 209 -0.23 -10.98 -20.57
N THR A 210 0.39 -9.81 -20.44
CA THR A 210 1.26 -9.23 -21.48
C THR A 210 2.59 -9.97 -21.59
N ARG A 211 3.33 -9.70 -22.68
CA ARG A 211 4.69 -10.26 -22.89
C ARG A 211 5.64 -9.88 -21.76
N LEU A 212 5.60 -8.63 -21.30
CA LEU A 212 6.42 -8.13 -20.20
C LEU A 212 6.07 -8.79 -18.87
N GLY A 213 4.78 -8.93 -18.56
CA GLY A 213 4.34 -9.58 -17.32
C GLY A 213 4.69 -11.07 -17.26
N LYS A 214 4.53 -11.80 -18.37
CA LYS A 214 4.96 -13.21 -18.46
C LYS A 214 6.48 -13.36 -18.36
N ALA A 215 7.24 -12.47 -19.00
CA ALA A 215 8.69 -12.42 -18.88
C ALA A 215 9.12 -12.15 -17.43
N ALA A 216 8.46 -11.23 -16.74
CA ALA A 216 8.73 -10.93 -15.33
C ALA A 216 8.58 -12.18 -14.46
N LEU A 217 7.47 -12.90 -14.61
CA LEU A 217 7.22 -14.15 -13.90
C LEU A 217 8.28 -15.22 -14.17
N ALA A 218 8.74 -15.36 -15.42
CA ALA A 218 9.80 -16.31 -15.77
C ALA A 218 11.16 -15.92 -15.16
N VAL A 219 11.48 -14.62 -15.17
CA VAL A 219 12.72 -14.10 -14.55
C VAL A 219 12.70 -14.29 -13.04
N GLY A 220 11.55 -14.11 -12.37
CA GLY A 220 11.42 -14.32 -10.93
C GLY A 220 11.53 -15.79 -10.49
N GLU A 221 11.16 -16.75 -11.35
CA GLU A 221 11.37 -18.17 -11.07
C GLU A 221 12.84 -18.58 -11.20
N ASN A 222 13.46 -18.24 -12.33
CA ASN A 222 14.85 -18.57 -12.59
C ASN A 222 15.42 -17.61 -13.65
N GLU A 223 16.20 -16.65 -13.17
CA GLU A 223 16.83 -15.62 -13.99
C GLU A 223 17.74 -16.20 -15.09
N LEU A 224 18.47 -17.28 -14.77
CA LEU A 224 19.42 -17.91 -15.69
C LEU A 224 18.69 -18.70 -16.78
N PHE A 225 17.64 -19.44 -16.40
CA PHE A 225 16.78 -20.14 -17.36
C PHE A 225 16.08 -19.17 -18.30
N ALA A 226 15.54 -18.06 -17.79
CA ALA A 226 14.87 -17.04 -18.60
C ALA A 226 15.83 -16.40 -19.61
N ALA A 227 17.08 -16.12 -19.20
CA ALA A 227 18.10 -15.55 -20.08
C ALA A 227 18.46 -16.48 -21.25
N ILE A 228 18.60 -17.79 -21.01
CA ILE A 228 18.89 -18.78 -22.07
C ILE A 228 17.75 -18.85 -23.08
N HIS A 229 16.51 -18.60 -22.65
CA HIS A 229 15.32 -18.55 -23.54
C HIS A 229 15.14 -17.20 -24.25
N GLY A 230 16.15 -16.32 -24.23
CA GLY A 230 16.15 -15.06 -24.97
C GLY A 230 15.39 -13.91 -24.29
N VAL A 231 15.00 -14.06 -23.02
CA VAL A 231 14.38 -12.97 -22.26
C VAL A 231 15.45 -11.96 -21.82
N ASP A 232 15.29 -10.70 -22.18
CA ASP A 232 16.11 -9.62 -21.62
C ASP A 232 15.72 -9.36 -20.17
N VAL A 233 16.48 -9.99 -19.28
CA VAL A 233 16.33 -9.91 -17.82
C VAL A 233 16.40 -8.45 -17.34
N HIS A 234 17.31 -7.65 -17.90
CA HIS A 234 17.50 -6.26 -17.46
C HIS A 234 16.30 -5.40 -17.79
N ARG A 235 15.82 -5.46 -19.04
CA ARG A 235 14.63 -4.71 -19.46
C ARG A 235 13.40 -5.15 -18.69
N THR A 236 13.27 -6.46 -18.44
CA THR A 236 12.12 -7.03 -17.73
C THR A 236 12.07 -6.56 -16.27
N ARG A 237 13.19 -6.63 -15.55
CA ARG A 237 13.29 -6.14 -14.15
C ARG A 237 13.07 -4.63 -14.08
N LEU A 238 13.62 -3.87 -15.02
CA LEU A 238 13.42 -2.42 -15.09
C LEU A 238 11.94 -2.05 -15.28
N ALA A 239 11.24 -2.71 -16.20
CA ALA A 239 9.81 -2.51 -16.41
C ALA A 239 9.00 -2.86 -15.14
N ALA A 240 9.35 -3.96 -14.48
CA ALA A 240 8.70 -4.38 -13.23
C ALA A 240 8.85 -3.35 -12.11
N VAL A 241 10.04 -2.75 -11.96
CA VAL A 241 10.29 -1.67 -10.99
C VAL A 241 9.44 -0.46 -11.33
N ILE A 242 9.44 0.01 -12.58
CA ILE A 242 8.64 1.18 -13.00
C ILE A 242 7.14 0.97 -12.74
N VAL A 243 6.60 -0.20 -13.11
CA VAL A 243 5.18 -0.54 -12.87
C VAL A 243 4.87 -0.56 -11.38
N SER A 244 5.78 -1.13 -10.56
CA SER A 244 5.66 -1.11 -9.09
C SER A 244 5.67 0.32 -8.54
N THR A 245 6.54 1.21 -9.06
CA THR A 245 6.62 2.61 -8.63
C THR A 245 5.35 3.39 -9.00
N ILE A 246 4.78 3.17 -10.19
CA ILE A 246 3.52 3.81 -10.59
C ILE A 246 2.37 3.34 -9.67
N LEU A 247 2.27 2.04 -9.41
CA LEU A 247 1.24 1.50 -8.50
C LEU A 247 1.42 2.01 -7.07
N GLY A 248 2.65 2.16 -6.59
CA GLY A 248 2.93 2.71 -5.26
C GLY A 248 2.53 4.18 -5.15
N ALA A 249 2.80 4.97 -6.20
CA ALA A 249 2.35 6.36 -6.29
C ALA A 249 0.82 6.46 -6.29
N PHE A 250 0.13 5.61 -7.05
CA PHE A 250 -1.32 5.53 -7.05
C PHE A 250 -1.87 5.11 -5.69
N GLY A 251 -1.20 4.16 -5.03
CA GLY A 251 -1.54 3.73 -3.68
C GLY A 251 -1.47 4.87 -2.68
N MET A 252 -0.44 5.72 -2.74
CA MET A 252 -0.35 6.88 -1.86
C MET A 252 -1.47 7.90 -2.10
N ILE A 253 -1.85 8.12 -3.37
CA ILE A 253 -2.96 9.02 -3.71
C ILE A 253 -4.29 8.50 -3.15
N VAL A 254 -4.56 7.20 -3.32
CA VAL A 254 -5.76 6.56 -2.77
C VAL A 254 -5.75 6.56 -1.24
N TYR A 255 -4.58 6.38 -0.64
CA TYR A 255 -4.38 6.44 0.81
C TYR A 255 -4.74 7.84 1.34
N ALA A 256 -4.06 8.87 0.84
CA ALA A 256 -4.21 10.24 1.30
C ALA A 256 -5.61 10.80 1.06
N GLN A 257 -6.22 10.51 -0.12
CA GLN A 257 -7.60 10.96 -0.38
C GLN A 257 -8.60 10.33 0.59
N SER A 258 -8.44 9.03 0.92
CA SER A 258 -9.37 8.36 1.84
C SER A 258 -9.20 8.84 3.26
N TYR A 259 -7.96 9.14 3.66
CA TYR A 259 -7.67 9.72 4.98
C TYR A 259 -8.16 11.17 5.08
N GLY A 260 -8.09 11.92 3.97
CA GLY A 260 -8.55 13.31 3.86
C GLY A 260 -7.45 14.36 4.01
N PHE A 261 -6.18 13.96 4.06
CA PHE A 261 -5.03 14.86 4.04
C PHE A 261 -3.81 14.20 3.40
N VAL A 262 -2.87 15.03 2.98
CA VAL A 262 -1.53 14.63 2.54
C VAL A 262 -0.54 14.89 3.67
N GLU A 263 0.30 13.91 3.97
CA GLU A 263 1.42 14.06 4.90
C GLU A 263 2.73 13.92 4.12
N LEU A 264 3.60 14.94 4.18
CA LEU A 264 4.69 15.09 3.21
C LEU A 264 6.05 14.56 3.65
N TYR A 265 6.42 14.80 4.91
CA TYR A 265 7.79 14.56 5.38
C TYR A 265 8.04 13.08 5.65
N ASP A 266 7.94 12.64 6.91
CA ASP A 266 8.33 11.28 7.30
C ASP A 266 7.26 10.22 7.00
N ALA A 267 6.10 10.62 6.51
CA ALA A 267 4.99 9.72 6.18
C ALA A 267 5.39 8.51 5.31
N PRO A 268 6.23 8.65 4.25
CA PRO A 268 6.59 7.52 3.41
C PRO A 268 7.52 6.50 4.08
N LEU A 269 8.22 6.88 5.15
CA LEU A 269 9.39 6.17 5.68
C LEU A 269 9.06 4.72 6.05
N MET A 270 7.95 4.49 6.74
CA MET A 270 7.56 3.16 7.23
C MET A 270 6.49 2.44 6.37
N MET A 271 5.99 3.06 5.30
CA MET A 271 4.86 2.50 4.53
C MET A 271 5.14 1.15 3.86
N ALA A 272 6.40 0.84 3.59
CA ALA A 272 6.79 -0.43 2.97
C ALA A 272 6.53 -1.65 3.87
N PHE A 273 6.72 -1.53 5.19
CA PHE A 273 6.67 -2.67 6.10
C PHE A 273 5.25 -3.24 6.27
N PRO A 274 4.22 -2.43 6.60
CA PRO A 274 2.85 -2.94 6.68
C PRO A 274 2.38 -3.55 5.36
N ALA A 275 2.74 -2.94 4.22
CA ALA A 275 2.37 -3.45 2.91
C ALA A 275 3.03 -4.81 2.61
N ALA A 276 4.32 -4.95 2.92
CA ALA A 276 5.06 -6.19 2.75
C ALA A 276 4.54 -7.30 3.67
N SER A 277 4.28 -6.99 4.94
CA SER A 277 3.72 -7.95 5.90
C SER A 277 2.33 -8.41 5.51
N ALA A 278 1.46 -7.51 5.05
CA ALA A 278 0.16 -7.90 4.50
C ALA A 278 0.32 -8.88 3.35
N MET A 279 1.25 -8.63 2.41
CA MET A 279 1.50 -9.54 1.30
C MET A 279 2.00 -10.93 1.77
N LEU A 280 2.92 -10.98 2.75
CA LEU A 280 3.41 -12.24 3.34
C LEU A 280 2.31 -13.02 4.07
N ILE A 281 1.45 -12.33 4.84
CA ILE A 281 0.27 -12.92 5.50
C ILE A 281 -0.69 -13.53 4.49
N GLY A 282 -0.82 -12.88 3.33
CA GLY A 282 -1.55 -13.39 2.17
C GLY A 282 -1.04 -14.72 1.62
N GLY A 283 0.12 -15.19 2.07
CA GLY A 283 0.73 -16.45 1.63
C GLY A 283 1.65 -16.29 0.42
N VAL A 284 2.07 -15.06 0.10
CA VAL A 284 3.07 -14.80 -0.93
C VAL A 284 4.44 -15.26 -0.42
N SER A 285 5.03 -16.24 -1.09
CA SER A 285 6.34 -16.82 -0.75
C SER A 285 6.99 -17.47 -1.98
N GLY A 286 8.28 -17.78 -1.92
CA GLY A 286 8.96 -18.60 -2.93
C GLY A 286 9.03 -17.99 -4.33
N GLY A 287 9.15 -16.66 -4.44
CA GLY A 287 9.37 -15.97 -5.73
C GLY A 287 8.14 -15.81 -6.62
N ARG A 288 6.95 -16.27 -6.18
CA ARG A 288 5.68 -16.06 -6.88
C ARG A 288 4.58 -15.57 -5.95
N GLY A 289 4.03 -14.41 -6.28
CA GLY A 289 2.88 -13.80 -5.62
C GLY A 289 1.73 -13.61 -6.58
N THR A 290 0.53 -13.98 -6.12
CA THR A 290 -0.71 -13.80 -6.89
C THR A 290 -1.53 -12.64 -6.35
N ILE A 291 -2.34 -12.03 -7.21
CA ILE A 291 -3.24 -10.93 -6.83
C ILE A 291 -4.22 -11.37 -5.72
N PRO A 292 -4.86 -12.55 -5.76
CA PRO A 292 -5.74 -12.99 -4.68
C PRO A 292 -5.03 -13.13 -3.33
N GLN A 293 -3.78 -13.60 -3.31
CA GLN A 293 -2.98 -13.66 -2.07
C GLN A 293 -2.73 -12.26 -1.51
N ALA A 294 -2.34 -11.31 -2.35
CA ALA A 294 -2.13 -9.92 -1.92
C ALA A 294 -3.42 -9.27 -1.40
N VAL A 295 -4.56 -9.50 -2.07
CA VAL A 295 -5.88 -9.02 -1.64
C VAL A 295 -6.29 -9.63 -0.30
N LEU A 296 -6.16 -10.95 -0.14
CA LEU A 296 -6.48 -11.65 1.10
C LEU A 296 -5.56 -11.20 2.25
N GLY A 297 -4.28 -11.02 1.97
CA GLY A 297 -3.31 -10.51 2.92
C GLY A 297 -3.61 -9.08 3.38
N ALA A 298 -3.94 -8.20 2.44
CA ALA A 298 -4.38 -6.83 2.74
C ALA A 298 -5.67 -6.83 3.59
N LEU A 299 -6.64 -7.68 3.25
CA LEU A 299 -7.88 -7.81 4.02
C LEU A 299 -7.60 -8.27 5.45
N LEU A 300 -6.85 -9.35 5.63
CA LEU A 300 -6.54 -9.89 6.96
C LEU A 300 -5.78 -8.87 7.82
N PHE A 301 -4.73 -8.26 7.26
CA PHE A 301 -3.91 -7.30 8.01
C PHE A 301 -4.69 -6.02 8.36
N GLN A 302 -5.44 -5.46 7.40
CA GLN A 302 -6.17 -4.21 7.63
C GLN A 302 -7.38 -4.41 8.54
N SER A 303 -8.12 -5.50 8.40
CA SER A 303 -9.19 -5.83 9.34
C SER A 303 -8.63 -5.94 10.75
N LEU A 304 -7.52 -6.67 10.92
CA LEU A 304 -6.89 -6.81 12.23
C LEU A 304 -6.48 -5.45 12.82
N TYR A 305 -5.85 -4.61 12.00
CA TYR A 305 -5.43 -3.27 12.40
C TYR A 305 -6.61 -2.39 12.82
N VAL A 306 -7.69 -2.36 12.04
CA VAL A 306 -8.88 -1.54 12.28
C VAL A 306 -9.65 -1.99 13.51
N LEU A 307 -9.85 -3.29 13.67
CA LEU A 307 -10.61 -3.86 14.78
C LEU A 307 -9.86 -3.74 16.12
N SER A 308 -8.53 -3.77 16.11
CA SER A 308 -7.74 -3.76 17.34
C SER A 308 -7.87 -2.50 18.18
N ALA A 309 -7.94 -1.31 17.56
CA ALA A 309 -7.91 -0.04 18.30
C ALA A 309 -9.22 0.26 19.06
N PRO A 310 -10.41 0.15 18.44
CA PRO A 310 -11.67 0.40 19.15
C PRO A 310 -11.88 -0.56 20.32
N ILE A 311 -11.58 -1.85 20.15
CA ILE A 311 -11.71 -2.85 21.21
C ILE A 311 -10.75 -2.55 22.36
N ALA A 312 -9.51 -2.15 22.05
CA ALA A 312 -8.53 -1.79 23.08
C ALA A 312 -8.94 -0.52 23.85
N ASN A 313 -9.59 0.45 23.20
CA ASN A 313 -10.10 1.66 23.86
C ASN A 313 -11.25 1.39 24.83
N GLU A 314 -12.07 0.37 24.56
CA GLU A 314 -13.17 -0.02 25.47
C GLU A 314 -12.68 -0.83 26.67
N VAL A 315 -11.61 -1.60 26.49
CA VAL A 315 -11.07 -2.49 27.54
C VAL A 315 -9.99 -1.79 28.39
N PHE A 316 -9.27 -0.83 27.83
CA PHE A 316 -8.14 -0.15 28.47
C PHE A 316 -8.23 1.38 28.36
N ILE A 317 -7.35 2.08 29.09
CA ILE A 317 -7.22 3.55 28.98
C ILE A 317 -6.76 3.90 27.55
N PRO A 318 -7.32 4.93 26.88
CA PRO A 318 -7.03 5.23 25.47
C PRO A 318 -5.54 5.32 25.11
N GLU A 319 -4.71 5.85 26.01
CA GLU A 319 -3.25 5.94 25.82
C GLU A 319 -2.57 4.56 25.73
N SER A 320 -3.10 3.56 26.44
CA SER A 320 -2.61 2.18 26.39
C SER A 320 -3.14 1.38 25.21
N ALA A 321 -4.30 1.77 24.65
CA ALA A 321 -4.86 1.14 23.46
C ALA A 321 -3.98 1.37 22.22
N GLU A 322 -3.42 2.56 22.08
CA GLU A 322 -2.48 2.89 21.00
C GLU A 322 -1.17 2.09 21.12
N ILE A 323 -0.66 1.93 22.35
CA ILE A 323 0.51 1.08 22.63
C ILE A 323 0.21 -0.39 22.28
N LEU A 324 -0.95 -0.90 22.70
CA LEU A 324 -1.36 -2.27 22.40
C LEU A 324 -1.53 -2.50 20.90
N ARG A 325 -2.12 -1.53 20.18
CA ARG A 325 -2.27 -1.54 18.73
C ARG A 325 -0.91 -1.60 18.03
N MET A 326 0.05 -0.78 18.45
CA MET A 326 1.42 -0.82 17.93
C MET A 326 2.09 -2.16 18.21
N LEU A 327 1.93 -2.71 19.42
CA LEU A 327 2.50 -3.99 19.81
C LEU A 327 1.94 -5.14 18.97
N ILE A 328 0.60 -5.22 18.81
CA ILE A 328 -0.07 -6.22 17.97
C ILE A 328 0.41 -6.10 16.52
N THR A 329 0.41 -4.88 15.97
CA THR A 329 0.79 -4.64 14.56
C THR A 329 2.23 -5.07 14.31
N ASN A 330 3.17 -4.67 15.19
CA ASN A 330 4.58 -5.03 15.07
C ASN A 330 4.82 -6.52 15.31
N ALA A 331 4.11 -7.15 16.25
CA ALA A 331 4.17 -8.59 16.47
C ALA A 331 3.71 -9.37 15.23
N VAL A 332 2.64 -8.92 14.56
CA VAL A 332 2.13 -9.52 13.33
C VAL A 332 3.11 -9.33 12.17
N ILE A 333 3.72 -8.15 12.05
CA ILE A 333 4.79 -7.88 11.09
C ILE A 333 5.96 -8.85 11.31
N LEU A 334 6.49 -8.92 12.53
CA LEU A 334 7.60 -9.83 12.90
C LEU A 334 7.24 -11.29 12.62
N TYR A 335 6.03 -11.70 12.99
CA TYR A 335 5.54 -13.05 12.77
C TYR A 335 5.49 -13.40 11.27
N ALA A 336 5.02 -12.48 10.42
CA ALA A 336 4.99 -12.65 8.97
C ALA A 336 6.41 -12.80 8.39
N PHE A 337 7.38 -12.03 8.88
CA PHE A 337 8.77 -12.13 8.45
C PHE A 337 9.47 -13.41 8.92
N MET A 338 9.23 -13.87 10.15
CA MET A 338 9.80 -15.14 10.64
C MET A 338 9.35 -16.34 9.79
N HIS A 339 8.09 -16.36 9.35
CA HIS A 339 7.54 -17.46 8.56
C HIS A 339 7.90 -17.41 7.08
N ARG A 340 8.46 -16.29 6.60
CA ARG A 340 9.08 -16.20 5.27
C ARG A 340 10.26 -17.17 5.13
N GLY A 341 10.95 -17.47 6.23
CA GLY A 341 12.20 -18.23 6.26
C GLY A 341 12.06 -19.75 6.36
N ASN A 342 10.85 -20.33 6.31
CA ASN A 342 10.67 -21.78 6.29
C ASN A 342 10.31 -22.27 4.87
N PRO A 343 11.30 -22.45 3.97
CA PRO A 343 11.06 -23.18 2.75
C PRO A 343 10.74 -24.62 3.16
N LYS A 344 9.45 -24.97 3.13
CA LYS A 344 9.07 -26.38 3.03
C LYS A 344 9.63 -26.90 1.71
N GLY A 345 10.82 -27.48 1.73
CA GLY A 345 11.50 -27.93 0.51
C GLY A 345 12.99 -28.22 0.65
N THR A 346 13.40 -28.91 1.71
CA THR A 346 14.41 -29.98 1.67
C THR A 346 13.91 -31.11 2.54
#